data_AF-A0A368D3M6-F1
#
_entry.id   AF-A0A368D3M6-F1
#
_cell.length_a   1.000
_cell.length_b   1.000
_cell.length_c   1.000
_cell.angle_alpha   90.00
_cell.angle_beta   90.00
_cell.angle_gamma   90.00
#
_symmetry.space_group_name_H-M   'P 1'
#
loop_
_entity.id
_entity.type
_entity.pdbx_description
1 polymer ?
#
loop_
_entity_poly.entity_id
_entity_poly.type
_entity_poly.pdbx_seq_one_letter_code
_entity_poly.pdbx_strand_id
1 'polypeptide(L)' 'MNLSISKKALYPLALLIIPLLGVLLTNAVEWGIFDFLLMGSLLLVLGIAINLTFLNIKYFNKRIAIIFFVIFI' A
#
# COMPACT_ATOMS: atom_id res chain seq x y z
N MET A 1 13.58 7.32 17.90
CA MET A 1 13.24 6.94 16.51
C MET A 1 12.36 8.04 15.95
N ASN A 2 12.83 8.84 15.01
CA ASN A 2 12.02 9.91 14.43
C ASN A 2 11.05 9.26 13.43
N LEU A 3 9.79 9.06 13.84
CA LEU A 3 8.74 8.39 13.05
C LEU A 3 8.17 9.35 11.99
N SER A 4 9.03 9.95 11.18
CA SER A 4 8.57 10.76 10.06
C SER A 4 8.06 9.84 8.95
N ILE A 5 6.74 9.63 8.90
CA ILE A 5 6.10 8.94 7.78
C ILE A 5 6.31 9.79 6.53
N SER A 6 7.06 9.25 5.57
CA SER A 6 7.30 9.94 4.31
C SER A 6 6.02 9.97 3.48
N LYS A 7 5.82 11.01 2.66
CA LYS A 7 4.74 11.04 1.65
C LYS A 7 4.77 9.79 0.73
N LYS A 8 5.94 9.16 0.59
CA LYS A 8 6.13 7.90 -0.14
C LYS A 8 5.29 6.73 0.40
N ALA A 9 4.95 6.74 1.69
CA ALA A 9 4.08 5.73 2.30
C ALA A 9 2.64 5.76 1.72
N LEU A 10 2.23 6.86 1.08
CA LEU A 10 0.91 7.02 0.47
C LEU A 10 0.88 6.60 -1.01
N TYR A 11 2.04 6.34 -1.65
CA TYR A 11 2.09 6.00 -3.07
C TYR A 11 1.28 4.76 -3.47
N PRO A 12 1.21 3.69 -2.64
CA PRO A 12 0.37 2.54 -2.97
C PRO A 12 -1.11 2.88 -3.17
N LEU A 13 -1.64 3.94 -2.56
CA LEU A 13 -3.04 4.38 -2.75
C LEU A 13 -3.36 4.75 -4.21
N ALA A 14 -2.36 5.15 -4.99
CA ALA A 14 -2.55 5.41 -6.42
C ALA A 14 -2.99 4.16 -7.21
N LEU A 15 -2.78 2.96 -6.67
CA LEU A 15 -3.28 1.72 -7.27
C LEU A 15 -4.81 1.68 -7.31
N LEU A 16 -5.51 2.39 -6.42
CA LEU A 16 -6.98 2.48 -6.43
C LEU A 16 -7.54 3.22 -7.66
N ILE A 17 -6.70 3.93 -8.41
CA ILE A 17 -7.13 4.55 -9.67
C ILE A 17 -7.56 3.47 -10.68
N ILE A 18 -6.92 2.30 -10.68
CA ILE A 18 -7.24 1.21 -11.60
C ILE A 18 -8.68 0.71 -11.39
N PRO A 19 -9.10 0.24 -10.19
CA PRO A 19 -10.49 -0.15 -9.96
C PRO A 19 -11.47 1.01 -10.07
N LEU A 20 -11.06 2.25 -9.76
CA LEU A 20 -11.92 3.43 -9.97
C LEU A 20 -12.25 3.64 -11.45
N LEU A 21 -11.24 3.56 -12.33
CA LEU A 21 -11.46 3.60 -13.77
C LEU A 21 -12.28 2.38 -14.24
N GLY A 22 -12.06 1.21 -13.64
CA GLY A 22 -12.84 0.00 -13.88
C GLY A 22 -14.34 0.24 -13.63
N VAL A 23 -14.71 0.83 -12.49
CA VAL A 23 -16.09 1.16 -12.11
C VAL A 23 -16.69 2.28 -13.00
N LEU A 24 -15.89 3.30 -13.33
CA LEU A 24 -16.39 4.47 -14.06
C LEU A 24 -16.53 4.24 -15.57
N LEU A 25 -15.63 3.44 -16.16
CA LEU A 25 -15.55 3.28 -17.61
C LEU A 25 -16.13 1.95 -18.10
N THR A 26 -16.29 0.97 -17.20
CA THR A 26 -16.71 -0.39 -17.56
C THR A 26 -17.63 -0.99 -16.50
N ASN A 27 -18.26 -2.13 -16.81
CA ASN A 27 -18.95 -2.96 -15.82
C ASN A 27 -18.07 -4.15 -15.38
N ALA A 28 -16.75 -4.08 -15.59
CA ALA A 28 -15.84 -5.18 -15.26
C ALA A 28 -15.48 -5.23 -13.77
N VAL A 29 -15.70 -4.13 -13.03
CA VAL A 29 -15.42 -4.00 -11.61
C VAL A 29 -16.67 -3.46 -10.93
N GLU A 30 -17.30 -4.26 -10.07
CA GLU A 30 -18.53 -3.88 -9.33
C GLU A 30 -18.24 -3.41 -7.90
N TRP A 31 -17.13 -2.69 -7.70
CA TRP A 31 -16.73 -2.21 -6.38
C TRP A 31 -17.62 -1.04 -5.92
N GLY A 32 -18.16 -1.16 -4.72
CA GLY A 32 -18.80 -0.07 -4.00
C GLY A 32 -17.80 0.75 -3.19
N ILE A 33 -18.29 1.81 -2.53
CA ILE A 33 -17.48 2.69 -1.68
C ILE A 33 -16.75 1.91 -0.57
N PHE A 34 -17.39 0.87 -0.04
CA PHE A 34 -16.82 0.04 1.02
C PHE A 34 -15.60 -0.76 0.54
N ASP A 35 -15.61 -1.27 -0.69
CA ASP A 35 -14.47 -1.99 -1.28
C ASP A 35 -13.27 -1.06 -1.42
N PHE A 36 -13.49 0.19 -1.88
CA PHE A 36 -12.44 1.20 -1.95
C PHE A 36 -11.88 1.57 -0.57
N LEU A 37 -12.74 1.66 0.45
CA LEU A 37 -12.30 1.93 1.82
C LEU A 37 -11.46 0.77 2.39
N LEU A 38 -11.91 -0.47 2.19
CA LEU A 38 -11.18 -1.66 2.62
C LEU A 38 -9.82 -1.73 1.93
N MET A 39 -9.78 -1.69 0.60
CA MET A 39 -8.51 -1.80 -0.14
C MET A 39 -7.61 -0.58 0.10
N GLY A 40 -8.18 0.61 0.23
CA GLY A 40 -7.44 1.80 0.61
C GLY A 40 -6.80 1.69 1.99
N SER A 41 -7.52 1.16 2.97
CA SER A 41 -6.99 0.92 4.31
C SER A 41 -5.83 -0.09 4.30
N LEU A 42 -5.97 -1.19 3.55
CA LEU A 42 -4.92 -2.21 3.38
C LEU A 42 -3.68 -1.62 2.71
N LEU A 43 -3.84 -0.89 1.61
CA LEU A 43 -2.73 -0.24 0.91
C LEU A 43 -2.02 0.82 1.77
N LEU A 44 -2.77 1.54 2.62
CA LEU A 44 -2.21 2.51 3.54
C LEU A 44 -1.37 1.82 4.63
N VAL A 45 -1.89 0.75 5.23
CA VAL A 45 -1.14 -0.08 6.21
C VAL A 45 0.12 -0.65 5.57
N LEU A 46 0.01 -1.20 4.36
CA LEU A 46 1.14 -1.74 3.60
C LEU A 46 2.21 -0.68 3.34
N GLY A 47 1.81 0.51 2.87
CA GLY A 47 2.72 1.61 2.60
C GLY A 47 3.46 2.11 3.84
N ILE A 48 2.75 2.17 4.98
CA ILE A 48 3.37 2.50 6.28
C ILE A 48 4.36 1.40 6.69
N ALA A 49 3.99 0.12 6.61
CA ALA A 49 4.84 -1.00 6.99
C ALA A 49 6.15 -1.04 6.17
N ILE A 50 6.06 -0.81 4.85
CA ILE A 50 7.21 -0.70 3.96
C ILE A 50 8.09 0.49 4.38
N ASN A 51 7.50 1.68 4.57
CA ASN A 51 8.25 2.87 4.97
C ASN A 51 8.97 2.68 6.32
N LEU A 52 8.32 2.03 7.30
CA LEU A 52 8.93 1.67 8.58
C LEU A 52 10.09 0.69 8.41
N THR A 53 9.97 -0.28 7.49
CA THR A 53 11.06 -1.21 7.17
C THR A 53 12.27 -0.47 6.62
N PHE A 54 12.06 0.50 5.72
CA PHE A 54 13.14 1.33 5.19
C PHE A 54 13.82 2.21 6.25
N LEU A 55 13.05 2.76 7.19
CA LEU A 55 13.58 3.61 8.26
C LEU A 55 14.39 2.82 9.30
N ASN A 56 13.96 1.60 9.64
CA ASN A 56 14.47 0.88 10.81
C ASN A 56 15.46 -0.24 10.50
N ILE A 57 15.33 -0.88 9.34
CA ILE A 57 16.23 -1.96 8.96
C ILE A 57 17.39 -1.34 8.19
N LYS A 58 18.65 -1.60 8.55
CA LYS A 58 19.82 -1.00 7.87
C LYS A 58 20.30 -1.81 6.67
N TYR A 59 20.20 -3.14 6.76
CA TYR A 59 20.77 -4.07 5.78
C TYR A 59 19.79 -4.36 4.64
N PHE A 60 20.27 -4.21 3.40
CA PHE A 60 19.46 -4.37 2.19
C PHE A 60 18.79 -5.76 2.07
N ASN A 61 19.55 -6.83 2.32
CA ASN A 61 19.03 -8.20 2.23
C ASN A 61 17.89 -8.44 3.24
N LYS A 62 18.02 -7.91 4.46
CA LYS A 62 16.98 -7.99 5.50
C LYS A 62 15.77 -7.12 5.16
N ARG A 63 15.98 -5.94 4.56
CA ARG A 63 14.88 -5.08 4.06
C ARG A 63 14.04 -5.82 3.03
N ILE A 64 14.69 -6.43 2.03
CA ILE A 64 13.98 -7.18 0.99
C ILE A 64 13.18 -8.34 1.59
N ALA A 65 13.79 -9.14 2.46
CA ALA A 65 13.11 -10.28 3.09
C ALA A 65 11.85 -9.86 3.87
N ILE A 66 11.93 -8.76 4.64
CA ILE A 66 10.79 -8.24 5.40
C ILE A 66 9.73 -7.64 4.48
N ILE A 67 10.12 -6.86 3.46
CA ILE A 67 9.16 -6.32 2.49
C ILE A 67 8.43 -7.45 1.75
N PHE A 68 9.14 -8.51 1.36
CA PHE A 68 8.53 -9.69 0.74
C PHE A 68 7.50 -10.33 1.67
N PHE A 69 7.85 -10.52 2.94
CA PHE A 69 6.94 -11.07 3.94
C PHE A 69 5.69 -10.19 4.13
N VAL A 70 5.89 -8.87 4.20
CA VAL A 70 4.80 -7.87 4.35
C VAL A 70 3.88 -7.82 3.13
N ILE A 71 4.38 -8.07 1.92
CA ILE A 71 3.57 -8.11 0.70
C ILE A 71 2.81 -9.43 0.56
N PHE A 72 3.39 -10.53 1.06
CA PHE A 72 2.83 -11.88 0.91
C PHE A 72 1.73 -12.21 1.94
N ILE A 73 1.65 -11.43 3.02
CA ILE A 73 0.66 -11.59 4.09
C ILE A 73 -0.61 -10.78 3.80
#